data_AF-A0A814ZI47-F1
#
_entry.id   AF-A0A814ZI47-F1
#
_cell.length_a   1.000
_cell.length_b   1.000
_cell.length_c   1.000
_cell.angle_alpha   90.00
_cell.angle_beta   90.00
_cell.angle_gamma   90.00
#
_symmetry.space_group_name_H-M   'P 1'
#
loop_
_entity.id
_entity.type
_entity.pdbx_description
1 polymer ?
#
loop_
_entity_poly.entity_id
_entity_poly.type
_entity_poly.pdbx_seq_one_letter_code
_entity_poly.pdbx_strand_id
1 'polypeptide(L)'
;SGSTAFPKPIYLDNKRLLNPYYIYKNFNEDNYKPNDTLLSMAPFFYEYGFRMTFIMWQNKGIYALPLTRTVPPSPHDVLASIKSGKINIFGSAPAALEQLIDTIKVENNNDYSPLKQLRYISFGGAPCPDELCKNILDNGIELRCEYGSTETGPCMFYDFESPLINTRLKRMRIPNIRKPYLTFIPESDDSNIKELVLLPNDPFKASNISNRSDALIQGRIDDTLIHTNGTKTNAIPIELTIREHLIVKQVAVIGHDRFCTSAIIQLNIDEASKYQLNEIDKQVWMAIEAANRNSPKHSRILKEMYTILPMNKYLPVTDKGNIMRKKILVEYEDIINDMYNKFLNNVDEHQQQSGT
;
A
#
# COMPACT_ATOMS: atom_id res chain seq x y z
N SER A 1 4.56 -4.70 12.82
CA SER A 1 5.89 -4.66 12.18
C SER A 1 5.96 -3.43 11.29
N GLY A 2 6.48 -2.32 11.83
CA GLY A 2 6.86 -1.15 11.05
C GLY A 2 8.30 -1.28 10.56
N SER A 3 8.72 -0.32 9.75
CA SER A 3 10.03 -0.07 9.13
C SER A 3 11.24 0.04 10.10
N THR A 4 11.24 -0.62 11.26
CA THR A 4 12.36 -0.63 12.22
C THR A 4 12.97 -2.02 12.38
N ALA A 5 14.28 -2.08 12.63
CA ALA A 5 15.07 -3.34 12.71
C ALA A 5 14.57 -4.33 13.78
N PHE A 6 13.89 -3.85 14.83
CA PHE A 6 13.22 -4.69 15.82
C PHE A 6 11.73 -4.33 15.95
N PRO A 7 10.84 -5.32 16.13
CA PRO A 7 9.44 -5.08 16.42
C PRO A 7 9.27 -4.29 17.73
N LYS A 8 8.56 -3.15 17.67
CA LYS A 8 8.16 -2.40 18.86
C LYS A 8 6.78 -2.89 19.33
N PRO A 9 6.59 -3.22 20.62
CA PRO A 9 5.28 -3.61 21.12
C PRO A 9 4.34 -2.40 21.11
N ILE A 10 3.12 -2.61 20.64
CA ILE A 10 2.05 -1.63 20.65
C ILE A 10 0.98 -2.13 21.61
N TYR A 11 0.80 -1.43 22.73
CA TYR A 11 -0.17 -1.83 23.75
C TYR A 11 -1.57 -1.35 23.38
N LEU A 12 -2.48 -2.32 23.26
CA LEU A 12 -3.89 -2.09 22.96
C LEU A 12 -4.69 -2.39 24.21
N ASP A 13 -5.37 -1.39 24.77
CA ASP A 13 -6.30 -1.60 25.89
C ASP A 13 -7.68 -2.06 25.39
N ASN A 14 -8.52 -2.56 26.30
CA ASN A 14 -9.86 -3.04 25.95
C ASN A 14 -10.73 -1.95 25.30
N LYS A 15 -10.59 -0.70 25.77
CA LYS A 15 -11.33 0.44 25.24
C LYS A 15 -11.00 0.65 23.77
N ARG A 16 -9.73 0.53 23.38
CA ARG A 16 -9.24 0.64 22.01
C ARG A 16 -9.75 -0.47 21.10
N LEU A 17 -9.99 -1.67 21.60
CA LEU A 17 -10.55 -2.76 20.80
C LEU A 17 -12.05 -2.55 20.49
N LEU A 18 -12.76 -1.89 21.40
CA LEU A 18 -14.20 -1.62 21.25
C LEU A 18 -14.47 -0.30 20.52
N ASN A 19 -13.68 0.73 20.79
CA ASN A 19 -13.87 2.09 20.30
C ASN A 19 -14.06 2.22 18.78
N PRO A 20 -13.34 1.48 17.92
CA PRO A 20 -13.50 1.58 16.48
C PRO A 20 -14.93 1.33 16.00
N TYR A 21 -15.74 0.55 16.72
CA TYR A 21 -17.17 0.38 16.43
C TYR A 21 -17.90 1.72 16.34
N TYR A 22 -17.65 2.62 17.29
CA TYR A 22 -18.25 3.95 17.29
C TYR A 22 -17.77 4.81 16.12
N ILE A 23 -16.52 4.62 15.66
CA ILE A 23 -16.02 5.31 14.46
C ILE A 23 -16.85 4.89 13.25
N TYR A 24 -16.96 3.58 12.99
CA TYR A 24 -17.67 3.08 11.81
C TYR A 24 -19.16 3.42 11.84
N LYS A 25 -19.82 3.23 13.00
CA LYS A 25 -21.25 3.52 13.16
C LYS A 25 -21.58 4.99 12.95
N ASN A 26 -20.78 5.90 13.52
CA ASN A 26 -21.01 7.34 13.35
C ASN A 26 -20.53 7.88 12.00
N PHE A 27 -19.70 7.13 11.27
CA PHE A 27 -19.28 7.51 9.94
C PHE A 27 -20.32 7.13 8.89
N ASN A 28 -20.75 5.86 8.90
CA ASN A 28 -21.82 5.38 8.05
C ASN A 28 -22.41 4.08 8.63
N GLU A 29 -23.71 4.06 8.91
CA GLU A 29 -24.42 2.88 9.41
C GLU A 29 -24.41 1.73 8.39
N ASP A 30 -24.26 2.01 7.09
CA ASP A 30 -24.10 1.01 6.04
C ASP A 30 -22.69 0.39 6.00
N ASN A 31 -21.78 0.77 6.91
CA ASN A 31 -20.51 0.06 7.08
C ASN A 31 -20.76 -1.41 7.42
N TYR A 32 -21.42 -1.68 8.54
CA TYR A 32 -21.67 -3.04 9.01
C TYR A 32 -23.11 -3.16 9.48
N LYS A 33 -23.76 -4.24 9.07
CA LYS A 33 -25.17 -4.57 9.34
C LYS A 33 -25.25 -5.88 10.14
N PRO A 34 -26.35 -6.08 10.89
CA PRO A 34 -26.65 -7.38 11.48
C PRO A 34 -26.59 -8.50 10.44
N ASN A 35 -25.99 -9.63 10.83
CA ASN A 35 -25.77 -10.81 10.00
C ASN A 35 -24.82 -10.64 8.81
N ASP A 36 -24.10 -9.52 8.69
CA ASP A 36 -22.98 -9.45 7.76
C ASP A 36 -21.96 -10.54 8.06
N THR A 37 -21.38 -11.12 7.01
CA THR A 37 -20.33 -12.13 7.12
C THR A 37 -19.08 -11.61 6.42
N LEU A 38 -18.09 -11.25 7.23
CA LEU A 38 -16.80 -10.73 6.79
C LEU A 38 -15.81 -11.87 6.64
N LEU A 39 -15.28 -12.06 5.43
CA LEU A 39 -14.06 -12.82 5.23
C LEU A 39 -12.86 -11.89 5.37
N SER A 40 -11.95 -12.18 6.31
CA SER A 40 -10.72 -11.41 6.47
C SER A 40 -9.49 -12.24 6.10
N MET A 41 -8.65 -11.70 5.22
CA MET A 41 -7.37 -12.30 4.84
C MET A 41 -6.24 -11.97 5.83
N ALA A 42 -6.49 -11.10 6.80
CA ALA A 42 -5.47 -10.63 7.71
C ALA A 42 -5.36 -11.58 8.93
N PRO A 43 -4.19 -12.20 9.17
CA PRO A 43 -3.93 -12.91 10.42
C PRO A 43 -4.23 -12.08 11.68
N PHE A 44 -4.56 -12.73 12.79
CA PHE A 44 -4.85 -12.04 14.07
C PHE A 44 -3.66 -11.32 14.70
N PHE A 45 -2.43 -11.61 14.28
CA PHE A 45 -1.28 -10.79 14.67
C PHE A 45 -1.24 -9.43 13.96
N TYR A 46 -2.13 -9.20 12.97
CA TYR A 46 -2.42 -7.86 12.46
C TYR A 46 -3.57 -7.22 13.20
N GLU A 47 -3.36 -5.95 13.55
CA GLU A 47 -4.40 -5.12 14.19
C GLU A 47 -5.72 -5.15 13.43
N TYR A 48 -5.71 -5.10 12.10
CA TYR A 48 -6.94 -5.18 11.29
C TYR A 48 -7.69 -6.49 11.54
N GLY A 49 -7.04 -7.65 11.40
CA GLY A 49 -7.69 -8.95 11.57
C GLY A 49 -8.27 -9.11 12.97
N PHE A 50 -7.51 -8.70 13.99
CA PHE A 50 -7.94 -8.75 15.37
C PHE A 50 -9.09 -7.78 15.68
N ARG A 51 -8.97 -6.50 15.32
CA ARG A 51 -9.99 -5.47 15.52
C ARG A 51 -11.29 -5.81 14.82
N MET A 52 -11.22 -6.32 13.58
CA MET A 52 -12.41 -6.64 12.80
C MET A 52 -13.27 -7.73 13.45
N THR A 53 -12.69 -8.62 14.26
CA THR A 53 -13.45 -9.59 15.07
C THR A 53 -14.43 -8.87 16.01
N PHE A 54 -13.96 -7.87 16.75
CA PHE A 54 -14.80 -7.07 17.65
C PHE A 54 -15.82 -6.22 16.91
N ILE A 55 -15.47 -5.70 15.73
CA ILE A 55 -16.41 -4.93 14.90
C ILE A 55 -17.57 -5.81 14.45
N MET A 56 -17.29 -7.02 13.96
CA MET A 56 -18.34 -7.93 13.51
C MET A 56 -19.23 -8.34 14.67
N TRP A 57 -18.67 -8.73 15.81
CA TRP A 57 -19.47 -9.13 16.98
C TRP A 57 -20.36 -8.01 17.52
N GLN A 58 -19.86 -6.78 17.63
CA GLN A 58 -20.66 -5.62 18.06
C GLN A 58 -21.78 -5.27 17.08
N ASN A 59 -21.64 -5.65 15.80
CA ASN A 59 -22.68 -5.50 14.78
C ASN A 59 -23.56 -6.75 14.62
N LYS A 60 -23.45 -7.77 15.49
CA LYS A 60 -24.15 -9.07 15.34
C LYS A 60 -23.86 -9.75 13.99
N GLY A 61 -22.65 -9.55 13.48
CA GLY A 61 -22.14 -10.19 12.28
C GLY A 61 -21.18 -11.33 12.60
N ILE A 62 -20.73 -12.00 11.54
CA ILE A 62 -19.86 -13.16 11.57
C ILE A 62 -18.48 -12.77 11.03
N TYR A 63 -17.44 -13.13 11.77
CA TYR A 63 -16.06 -13.09 11.28
C TYR A 63 -15.71 -14.48 10.74
N ALA A 64 -15.52 -14.58 9.43
CA ALA A 64 -15.19 -15.81 8.74
C ALA A 64 -13.67 -15.89 8.47
N LEU A 65 -13.10 -17.04 8.78
CA LEU A 65 -11.74 -17.38 8.40
C LEU A 65 -11.73 -18.00 7.00
N PRO A 66 -10.70 -17.73 6.18
CA PRO A 66 -10.57 -18.37 4.88
C PRO A 66 -10.40 -19.88 5.05
N LEU A 67 -11.06 -20.65 4.17
CA LEU A 67 -10.59 -21.98 3.83
C LEU A 67 -9.14 -21.82 3.38
N THR A 68 -8.22 -22.54 3.99
CA THR A 68 -6.85 -22.44 3.54
C THR A 68 -6.06 -23.69 3.85
N ARG A 69 -5.18 -24.06 2.93
CA ARG A 69 -4.16 -25.10 3.13
C ARG A 69 -2.78 -24.50 3.42
N THR A 70 -2.57 -23.22 3.11
CA THR A 70 -1.30 -22.49 3.23
C THR A 70 -1.53 -21.08 3.78
N VAL A 71 -0.52 -20.44 4.36
CA VAL A 71 -0.61 -19.02 4.75
C VAL A 71 0.39 -18.23 3.92
N PRO A 72 -0.05 -17.22 3.13
CA PRO A 72 -1.44 -16.76 2.94
C PRO A 72 -2.31 -17.72 2.11
N PRO A 73 -3.65 -17.62 2.19
CA PRO A 73 -4.57 -18.40 1.35
C PRO A 73 -4.42 -18.09 -0.13
N SER A 74 -4.60 -19.11 -0.98
CA SER A 74 -4.57 -18.96 -2.44
C SER A 74 -5.80 -18.22 -2.98
N PRO A 75 -5.73 -17.60 -4.17
CA PRO A 75 -6.90 -17.01 -4.83
C PRO A 75 -8.09 -17.96 -4.96
N HIS A 76 -7.86 -19.24 -5.29
CA HIS A 76 -8.92 -20.25 -5.37
C HIS A 76 -9.57 -20.53 -4.02
N ASP A 77 -8.76 -20.63 -2.96
CA ASP A 77 -9.24 -20.81 -1.59
C ASP A 77 -10.09 -19.62 -1.14
N VAL A 78 -9.70 -18.40 -1.52
CA VAL A 78 -10.49 -17.18 -1.27
C VAL A 78 -11.83 -17.23 -1.99
N LEU A 79 -11.84 -17.55 -3.29
CA LEU A 79 -13.07 -17.66 -4.08
C LEU A 79 -14.00 -18.76 -3.52
N ALA A 80 -13.43 -19.91 -3.14
CA ALA A 80 -14.16 -20.99 -2.49
C ALA A 80 -14.76 -20.53 -1.16
N SER A 81 -13.99 -19.84 -0.33
CA SER A 81 -14.43 -19.28 0.97
C SER A 81 -15.57 -18.29 0.80
N ILE A 82 -15.44 -17.38 -0.18
CA ILE A 82 -16.45 -16.39 -0.53
C ILE A 82 -17.78 -17.09 -0.86
N LYS A 83 -17.73 -18.12 -1.71
CA LYS A 83 -18.90 -18.89 -2.12
C LYS A 83 -19.51 -19.73 -0.98
N SER A 84 -18.70 -20.53 -0.29
CA SER A 84 -19.20 -21.47 0.73
C SER A 84 -19.65 -20.77 2.01
N GLY A 85 -18.97 -19.68 2.38
CA GLY A 85 -19.24 -18.92 3.61
C GLY A 85 -20.39 -17.93 3.49
N LYS A 86 -21.04 -17.80 2.33
CA LYS A 86 -22.02 -16.74 2.03
C LYS A 86 -21.49 -15.36 2.41
N ILE A 87 -20.23 -15.13 2.08
CA ILE A 87 -19.49 -13.92 2.44
C ILE A 87 -20.13 -12.74 1.70
N ASN A 88 -20.39 -11.67 2.44
CA ASN A 88 -20.90 -10.43 1.86
C ASN A 88 -19.97 -9.23 2.09
N ILE A 89 -18.90 -9.38 2.87
CA ILE A 89 -17.82 -8.40 2.99
C ILE A 89 -16.48 -9.14 2.87
N PHE A 90 -15.57 -8.61 2.06
CA PHE A 90 -14.22 -9.16 1.93
C PHE A 90 -13.18 -8.13 2.36
N GLY A 91 -12.37 -8.44 3.37
CA GLY A 91 -11.27 -7.61 3.86
C GLY A 91 -9.93 -8.15 3.36
N SER A 92 -9.22 -7.35 2.56
CA SER A 92 -7.94 -7.76 1.96
C SER A 92 -6.92 -6.63 1.91
N ALA A 93 -5.64 -6.98 1.97
CA ALA A 93 -4.58 -6.04 1.62
C ALA A 93 -4.49 -5.89 0.09
N PRO A 94 -4.07 -4.71 -0.43
CA PRO A 94 -3.98 -4.47 -1.87
C PRO A 94 -3.22 -5.55 -2.66
N ALA A 95 -2.09 -6.05 -2.15
CA ALA A 95 -1.31 -7.08 -2.85
C ALA A 95 -2.06 -8.42 -2.99
N ALA A 96 -2.78 -8.85 -1.96
CA ALA A 96 -3.59 -10.07 -2.01
C ALA A 96 -4.83 -9.88 -2.90
N LEU A 97 -5.38 -8.66 -2.93
CA LEU A 97 -6.47 -8.31 -3.83
C LEU A 97 -6.00 -8.32 -5.29
N GLU A 98 -4.83 -7.76 -5.58
CA GLU A 98 -4.18 -7.77 -6.90
C GLU A 98 -4.04 -9.20 -7.43
N GLN A 99 -3.44 -10.09 -6.64
CA GLN A 99 -3.28 -11.50 -7.00
C GLN A 99 -4.62 -12.21 -7.28
N LEU A 100 -5.66 -11.92 -6.47
CA LEU A 100 -7.00 -12.46 -6.69
C LEU A 100 -7.60 -12.00 -8.03
N ILE A 101 -7.47 -10.71 -8.33
CA ILE A 101 -7.99 -10.12 -9.57
C ILE A 101 -7.23 -10.64 -10.80
N ASP A 102 -5.91 -10.77 -10.71
CA ASP A 102 -5.10 -11.32 -11.80
C ASP A 102 -5.47 -12.78 -12.09
N THR A 103 -5.72 -13.58 -11.05
CA THR A 103 -6.22 -14.95 -11.22
C THR A 103 -7.58 -14.96 -11.92
N ILE A 104 -8.50 -14.05 -11.56
CA ILE A 104 -9.80 -13.95 -12.23
C ILE A 104 -9.63 -13.58 -13.71
N LYS A 105 -8.74 -12.64 -14.02
CA LYS A 105 -8.45 -12.22 -15.41
C LYS A 105 -7.88 -13.36 -16.25
N VAL A 106 -6.88 -14.05 -15.72
CA VAL A 106 -6.10 -15.05 -16.47
C VAL A 106 -6.82 -16.40 -16.54
N GLU A 107 -7.37 -16.87 -15.43
CA GLU A 107 -7.84 -18.26 -15.31
C GLU A 107 -9.37 -18.37 -15.40
N ASN A 108 -10.11 -17.33 -15.01
CA ASN A 108 -11.57 -17.35 -15.01
C ASN A 108 -12.18 -16.54 -16.15
N ASN A 109 -11.46 -16.34 -17.27
CA ASN A 109 -11.94 -15.58 -18.42
C ASN A 109 -12.49 -14.19 -18.05
N ASN A 110 -11.86 -13.53 -17.07
CA ASN A 110 -12.29 -12.23 -16.58
C ASN A 110 -13.72 -12.22 -15.97
N ASP A 111 -14.18 -13.36 -15.42
CA ASP A 111 -15.48 -13.49 -14.76
C ASP A 111 -15.46 -13.05 -13.28
N TYR A 112 -16.04 -11.87 -13.01
CA TYR A 112 -16.19 -11.30 -11.67
C TYR A 112 -17.43 -11.80 -10.93
N SER A 113 -18.26 -12.66 -11.52
CA SER A 113 -19.50 -13.16 -10.90
C SER A 113 -19.34 -13.67 -9.46
N PRO A 114 -18.25 -14.37 -9.08
CA PRO A 114 -18.04 -14.82 -7.70
C PRO A 114 -17.97 -13.68 -6.67
N LEU A 115 -17.56 -12.48 -7.09
CA LEU A 115 -17.41 -11.31 -6.21
C LEU A 115 -18.69 -10.47 -6.14
N LYS A 116 -19.67 -10.70 -7.02
CA LYS A 116 -20.91 -9.90 -7.10
C LYS A 116 -21.84 -10.07 -5.90
N GLN A 117 -21.69 -11.15 -5.12
CA GLN A 117 -22.44 -11.31 -3.87
C GLN A 117 -21.92 -10.42 -2.73
N LEU A 118 -20.71 -9.86 -2.88
CA LEU A 118 -20.14 -8.96 -1.90
C LEU A 118 -20.87 -7.63 -1.95
N ARG A 119 -21.28 -7.13 -0.78
CA ARG A 119 -21.72 -5.75 -0.61
C ARG A 119 -20.57 -4.78 -0.88
N TYR A 120 -19.35 -5.16 -0.48
CA TYR A 120 -18.14 -4.42 -0.78
C TYR A 120 -16.88 -5.23 -0.44
N ILE A 121 -15.76 -4.80 -1.03
CA ILE A 121 -14.40 -5.18 -0.65
C ILE A 121 -13.81 -4.02 0.16
N SER A 122 -13.25 -4.32 1.33
CA SER A 122 -12.50 -3.35 2.14
C SER A 122 -11.01 -3.60 2.06
N PHE A 123 -10.24 -2.53 1.95
CA PHE A 123 -8.78 -2.58 1.95
C PHE A 123 -8.18 -1.40 2.72
N GLY A 124 -6.92 -1.57 3.15
CA GLY A 124 -6.20 -0.56 3.88
C GLY A 124 -4.80 -1.03 4.27
N GLY A 125 -4.05 -0.16 4.95
CA GLY A 125 -2.69 -0.45 5.40
C GLY A 125 -1.61 -0.45 4.31
N ALA A 126 -2.00 -0.23 3.05
CA ALA A 126 -1.14 0.04 1.92
C ALA A 126 -1.93 0.84 0.87
N PRO A 127 -1.25 1.67 0.06
CA PRO A 127 -1.84 2.22 -1.15
C PRO A 127 -2.21 1.12 -2.15
N CYS A 128 -3.32 1.30 -2.85
CA CYS A 128 -3.81 0.36 -3.86
C CYS A 128 -3.61 0.94 -5.25
N PRO A 129 -3.12 0.16 -6.25
CA PRO A 129 -2.93 0.66 -7.62
C PRO A 129 -4.22 1.23 -8.19
N ASP A 130 -4.11 2.31 -8.97
CA ASP A 130 -5.27 3.01 -9.53
C ASP A 130 -5.98 2.13 -10.55
N GLU A 131 -5.21 1.42 -11.39
CA GLU A 131 -5.77 0.51 -12.38
C GLU A 131 -6.52 -0.66 -11.74
N LEU A 132 -5.96 -1.25 -10.67
CA LEU A 132 -6.62 -2.31 -9.91
C LEU A 132 -7.96 -1.84 -9.34
N CYS A 133 -7.97 -0.66 -8.71
CA CYS A 133 -9.18 -0.07 -8.17
C CYS A 133 -10.23 0.18 -9.26
N LYS A 134 -9.82 0.82 -10.36
CA LYS A 134 -10.71 1.13 -11.49
C LYS A 134 -11.32 -0.14 -12.07
N ASN A 135 -10.50 -1.17 -12.30
CA ASN A 135 -10.95 -2.44 -12.86
C ASN A 135 -12.02 -3.12 -11.99
N ILE A 136 -11.86 -3.12 -10.65
CA ILE A 136 -12.87 -3.68 -9.74
C ILE A 136 -14.17 -2.87 -9.77
N LEU A 137 -14.07 -1.54 -9.76
CA LEU A 137 -15.21 -0.63 -9.80
C LEU A 137 -15.98 -0.71 -11.12
N ASP A 138 -15.29 -0.77 -12.26
CA ASP A 138 -15.89 -0.90 -13.59
C ASP A 138 -16.63 -2.24 -13.74
N ASN A 139 -16.17 -3.27 -13.03
CA ASN A 139 -16.86 -4.54 -12.88
C ASN A 139 -17.93 -4.49 -11.77
N GLY A 140 -18.40 -3.32 -11.36
CA GLY A 140 -19.55 -3.10 -10.47
C GLY A 140 -19.41 -3.73 -9.09
N ILE A 141 -18.20 -3.77 -8.54
CA ILE A 141 -17.92 -4.21 -7.17
C ILE A 141 -17.53 -2.99 -6.34
N GLU A 142 -18.18 -2.77 -5.21
CA GLU A 142 -17.90 -1.64 -4.34
C GLU A 142 -16.56 -1.82 -3.61
N LEU A 143 -15.73 -0.77 -3.60
CA LEU A 143 -14.46 -0.73 -2.88
C LEU A 143 -14.49 0.32 -1.75
N ARG A 144 -13.99 -0.08 -0.57
CA ARG A 144 -13.93 0.76 0.63
C ARG A 144 -12.49 0.84 1.14
N CYS A 145 -11.90 2.04 1.08
CA CYS A 145 -10.57 2.27 1.63
C CYS A 145 -10.66 2.76 3.08
N GLU A 146 -9.82 2.20 3.96
CA GLU A 146 -9.55 2.74 5.28
C GLU A 146 -8.07 3.10 5.45
N TYR A 147 -7.83 4.27 6.02
CA TYR A 147 -6.50 4.76 6.37
C TYR A 147 -6.33 4.77 7.88
N GLY A 148 -5.24 4.17 8.33
CA GLY A 148 -4.87 4.07 9.73
C GLY A 148 -3.57 3.30 9.91
N SER A 149 -3.15 3.17 11.17
CA SER A 149 -2.01 2.35 11.56
C SER A 149 -2.32 1.58 12.84
N THR A 150 -1.42 0.69 13.25
CA THR A 150 -1.57 -0.04 14.52
C THR A 150 -1.56 0.90 15.72
N GLU A 151 -0.82 2.00 15.63
CA GLU A 151 -0.69 3.07 16.63
C GLU A 151 -1.94 3.95 16.73
N THR A 152 -2.61 4.19 15.59
CA THR A 152 -3.64 5.23 15.46
C THR A 152 -5.05 4.67 15.31
N GLY A 153 -5.18 3.37 15.00
CA GLY A 153 -6.45 2.80 14.59
C GLY A 153 -6.92 3.42 13.27
N PRO A 154 -8.18 3.20 12.86
CA PRO A 154 -8.70 3.82 11.66
C PRO A 154 -8.94 5.33 11.89
N CYS A 155 -8.38 6.15 11.02
CA CYS A 155 -8.39 7.61 11.14
C CYS A 155 -9.22 8.29 10.05
N MET A 156 -9.15 7.75 8.84
CA MET A 156 -9.88 8.29 7.68
C MET A 156 -10.47 7.15 6.86
N PHE A 157 -11.56 7.44 6.19
CA PHE A 157 -12.29 6.49 5.37
C PHE A 157 -12.60 7.12 4.03
N TYR A 158 -12.75 6.30 3.01
CA TYR A 158 -13.15 6.72 1.68
C TYR A 158 -14.48 7.49 1.68
N ASP A 159 -14.66 8.37 0.69
CA ASP A 159 -15.84 9.22 0.57
C ASP A 159 -16.99 8.53 -0.17
N PHE A 160 -17.98 8.07 0.60
CA PHE A 160 -19.22 7.45 0.09
C PHE A 160 -20.06 8.39 -0.81
N GLU A 161 -19.94 9.71 -0.61
CA GLU A 161 -20.85 10.70 -1.20
C GLU A 161 -20.35 11.25 -2.54
N SER A 162 -19.11 10.97 -2.94
CA SER A 162 -18.58 11.51 -4.19
C SER A 162 -19.29 10.87 -5.39
N PRO A 163 -19.85 11.64 -6.35
CA PRO A 163 -20.50 11.08 -7.54
C PRO A 163 -19.49 10.44 -8.51
N LEU A 164 -18.20 10.72 -8.36
CA LEU A 164 -17.14 10.18 -9.20
C LEU A 164 -16.50 8.98 -8.51
N ILE A 165 -16.90 7.77 -8.90
CA ILE A 165 -16.42 6.48 -8.39
C ILE A 165 -14.88 6.44 -8.31
N ASN A 166 -14.18 6.93 -9.36
CA ASN A 166 -12.71 6.97 -9.41
C ASN A 166 -12.04 7.99 -8.46
N THR A 167 -12.81 8.91 -7.88
CA THR A 167 -12.31 9.87 -6.88
C THR A 167 -12.63 9.47 -5.45
N ARG A 168 -13.58 8.55 -5.23
CA ARG A 168 -14.02 8.10 -3.88
C ARG A 168 -12.86 7.53 -3.08
N LEU A 169 -11.98 6.77 -3.73
CA LEU A 169 -10.82 6.14 -3.11
C LEU A 169 -9.66 7.12 -2.89
N LYS A 170 -9.65 8.24 -3.61
CA LYS A 170 -8.63 9.29 -3.52
C LYS A 170 -9.01 10.40 -2.53
N ARG A 171 -10.28 10.49 -2.15
CA ARG A 171 -10.79 11.46 -1.18
C ARG A 171 -11.11 10.73 0.12
N MET A 172 -10.21 10.86 1.08
CA MET A 172 -10.39 10.33 2.42
C MET A 172 -11.05 11.39 3.31
N ARG A 173 -12.04 10.98 4.09
CA ARG A 173 -12.77 11.80 5.05
C ARG A 173 -12.43 11.39 6.47
N ILE A 174 -12.30 12.40 7.32
CA ILE A 174 -12.20 12.21 8.77
C ILE A 174 -13.62 12.10 9.34
N PRO A 175 -13.96 10.99 10.02
CA PRO A 175 -15.23 10.88 10.76
C PRO A 175 -15.38 12.00 11.79
N ASN A 176 -16.61 12.46 12.02
CA ASN A 176 -16.86 13.55 12.97
C ASN A 176 -16.30 13.26 14.37
N ILE A 177 -16.36 12.01 14.83
CA ILE A 177 -15.81 11.59 16.12
C ILE A 177 -14.27 11.63 16.19
N ARG A 178 -13.58 11.63 15.05
CA ARG A 178 -12.11 11.72 14.95
C ARG A 178 -11.63 13.16 14.76
N LYS A 179 -12.45 14.05 14.16
CA LYS A 179 -12.07 15.45 13.85
C LYS A 179 -11.45 16.22 15.02
N PRO A 180 -11.92 16.12 16.27
CA PRO A 180 -11.32 16.85 17.40
C PRO A 180 -9.91 16.38 17.78
N TYR A 181 -9.47 15.22 17.28
CA TYR A 181 -8.22 14.56 17.69
C TYR A 181 -7.21 14.45 16.56
N LEU A 182 -7.54 14.98 15.38
CA LEU A 182 -6.71 14.93 14.17
C LEU A 182 -6.54 16.34 13.62
N THR A 183 -5.33 16.66 13.18
CA THR A 183 -5.05 17.90 12.46
C THR A 183 -4.14 17.64 11.28
N PHE A 184 -4.11 18.57 10.34
CA PHE A 184 -3.19 18.58 9.22
C PHE A 184 -2.23 19.74 9.35
N ILE A 185 -0.93 19.46 9.40
CA ILE A 185 0.12 20.48 9.37
C ILE A 185 0.75 20.51 7.97
N PRO A 186 1.06 21.67 7.39
CA PRO A 186 1.77 21.73 6.12
C PRO A 186 3.18 21.13 6.27
N GLU A 187 3.63 20.39 5.26
CA GLU A 187 4.99 19.82 5.26
C GLU A 187 6.07 20.91 5.08
N SER A 188 5.73 21.99 4.36
CA SER A 188 6.49 23.22 4.20
C SER A 188 5.57 24.36 3.79
N ASP A 189 6.01 25.61 3.94
CA ASP A 189 5.18 26.81 3.70
C ASP A 189 4.59 26.87 2.27
N ASP A 190 5.29 26.31 1.27
CA ASP A 190 4.86 26.28 -0.14
C ASP A 190 4.27 24.95 -0.62
N SER A 191 4.02 23.99 0.28
CA SER A 191 3.55 22.65 -0.10
C SER A 191 2.03 22.50 -0.05
N ASN A 192 1.44 21.97 -1.13
CA ASN A 192 0.06 21.46 -1.13
C ASN A 192 -0.09 20.15 -0.34
N ILE A 193 1.01 19.57 0.14
CA ILE A 193 1.02 18.35 0.94
C ILE A 193 0.94 18.72 2.41
N LYS A 194 0.01 18.06 3.10
CA LYS A 194 -0.17 18.20 4.54
C LYS A 194 0.03 16.86 5.20
N GLU A 195 0.66 16.89 6.36
CA GLU A 195 0.89 15.75 7.21
C GLU A 195 -0.27 15.59 8.18
N LEU A 196 -0.79 14.37 8.29
CA LEU A 196 -1.77 14.05 9.33
C LEU A 196 -1.07 13.87 10.67
N VAL A 197 -1.57 14.58 11.68
CA VAL A 197 -1.07 14.55 13.06
C VAL A 197 -2.19 14.20 14.02
N LEU A 198 -1.93 13.25 14.92
CA LEU A 198 -2.82 12.89 16.02
C LEU A 198 -2.48 13.69 17.27
N LEU A 199 -3.50 14.23 17.91
CA LEU A 199 -3.40 14.96 19.16
C LEU A 199 -3.20 14.03 20.37
N PRO A 200 -2.59 14.50 21.48
CA PRO A 200 -2.17 13.62 22.58
C PRO A 200 -3.34 12.93 23.28
N ASN A 201 -4.49 13.60 23.35
CA ASN A 201 -5.71 13.14 24.04
C ASN A 201 -6.64 12.29 23.17
N ASP A 202 -6.15 11.78 22.04
CA ASP A 202 -6.92 10.93 21.15
C ASP A 202 -7.32 9.60 21.84
N PRO A 203 -8.61 9.37 22.14
CA PRO A 203 -9.07 8.15 22.81
C PRO A 203 -9.01 6.91 21.90
N PHE A 204 -8.65 7.11 20.62
CA PHE A 204 -8.44 6.08 19.63
C PHE A 204 -6.95 5.89 19.30
N LYS A 205 -6.02 6.46 20.09
CA LYS A 205 -4.56 6.24 19.99
C LYS A 205 -4.10 5.12 20.93
N ALA A 206 -3.06 4.39 20.54
CA ALA A 206 -2.49 3.34 21.38
C ALA A 206 -1.75 3.96 22.56
N SER A 207 -1.68 3.22 23.67
CA SER A 207 -1.07 3.72 24.89
C SER A 207 0.42 4.02 24.68
N ASN A 208 0.88 5.15 25.24
CA ASN A 208 2.29 5.55 25.26
C ASN A 208 2.97 5.68 23.89
N ILE A 209 2.21 6.01 22.84
CA ILE A 209 2.78 6.20 21.50
C ILE A 209 2.91 7.68 21.17
N SER A 210 4.12 8.10 20.86
CA SER A 210 4.43 9.36 20.19
C SER A 210 5.74 9.20 19.40
N ASN A 211 5.85 9.90 18.28
CA ASN A 211 7.09 10.00 17.50
C ASN A 211 7.60 11.45 17.40
N ARG A 212 7.07 12.35 18.23
CA ARG A 212 7.45 13.77 18.31
C ARG A 212 7.66 14.21 19.76
N SER A 213 8.46 15.26 19.97
CA SER A 213 8.74 15.80 21.30
C SER A 213 7.53 16.41 22.00
N ASP A 214 6.51 16.81 21.22
CA ASP A 214 5.23 17.39 21.67
C ASP A 214 4.16 16.33 21.99
N ALA A 215 4.54 15.05 22.12
CA ALA A 215 3.66 13.91 22.37
C ALA A 215 2.64 13.59 21.25
N LEU A 216 2.82 14.17 20.06
CA LEU A 216 2.00 13.91 18.88
C LEU A 216 2.47 12.67 18.09
N ILE A 217 1.57 12.10 17.27
CA ILE A 217 1.95 11.09 16.26
C ILE A 217 1.80 11.70 14.88
N GLN A 218 2.87 11.66 14.09
CA GLN A 218 2.91 12.02 12.68
C GLN A 218 2.77 10.76 11.80
N GLY A 219 2.03 10.88 10.69
CA GLY A 219 1.92 9.83 9.66
C GLY A 219 3.28 9.38 9.11
N ARG A 220 3.30 8.28 8.34
CA ARG A 220 4.56 7.69 7.84
C ARG A 220 5.36 8.70 7.00
N ILE A 221 6.50 9.13 7.54
CA ILE A 221 7.52 9.91 6.82
C ILE A 221 8.53 9.02 6.07
N ASP A 222 8.63 7.74 6.44
CA ASP A 222 9.66 6.80 5.95
C ASP A 222 9.60 6.54 4.42
N ASP A 223 8.51 6.90 3.77
CA ASP A 223 8.29 6.66 2.33
C ASP A 223 8.56 7.90 1.47
N THR A 224 8.91 9.03 2.11
CA THR A 224 9.48 10.22 1.45
C THR A 224 11.00 10.10 1.43
N LEU A 225 11.57 10.03 0.24
CA LEU A 225 13.01 10.07 0.01
C LEU A 225 13.47 11.52 0.07
N ILE A 226 14.49 11.80 0.89
CA ILE A 226 15.14 13.11 0.95
C ILE A 226 16.48 12.95 0.26
N HIS A 227 16.69 13.70 -0.82
CA HIS A 227 17.93 13.68 -1.60
C HIS A 227 18.98 14.62 -0.99
N THR A 228 20.25 14.44 -1.36
CA THR A 228 21.36 15.29 -0.85
C THR A 228 21.23 16.77 -1.24
N ASN A 229 20.48 17.06 -2.30
CA ASN A 229 20.15 18.42 -2.74
C ASN A 229 18.91 19.02 -2.02
N GLY A 230 18.37 18.32 -1.01
CA GLY A 230 17.20 18.74 -0.25
C GLY A 230 15.86 18.50 -0.95
N THR A 231 15.85 18.01 -2.20
CA THR A 231 14.60 17.65 -2.88
C THR A 231 13.97 16.41 -2.25
N LYS A 232 12.64 16.38 -2.27
CA LYS A 232 11.85 15.29 -1.71
C LYS A 232 11.11 14.53 -2.80
N THR A 233 11.13 13.21 -2.71
CA THR A 233 10.43 12.31 -3.63
C THR A 233 9.56 11.35 -2.85
N ASN A 234 8.27 11.32 -3.18
CA ASN A 234 7.36 10.30 -2.66
C ASN A 234 7.52 9.03 -3.51
N ALA A 235 8.07 7.98 -2.91
CA ALA A 235 8.36 6.73 -3.60
C ALA A 235 7.08 5.97 -4.01
N ILE A 236 6.02 6.06 -3.20
CA ILE A 236 4.87 5.14 -3.33
C ILE A 236 4.09 5.31 -4.65
N PRO A 237 3.73 6.53 -5.10
CA PRO A 237 3.03 6.68 -6.37
C PRO A 237 3.83 6.13 -7.56
N ILE A 238 5.15 6.30 -7.53
CA ILE A 238 6.06 5.80 -8.58
C ILE A 238 6.07 4.28 -8.57
N GLU A 239 6.24 3.67 -7.39
CA GLU A 239 6.21 2.21 -7.22
C GLU A 239 4.87 1.62 -7.70
N LEU A 240 3.75 2.24 -7.32
CA LEU A 240 2.42 1.78 -7.74
C LEU A 240 2.25 1.79 -9.26
N THR A 241 2.60 2.89 -9.93
CA THR A 241 2.45 2.98 -11.39
C THR A 241 3.38 2.01 -12.13
N ILE A 242 4.59 1.77 -11.63
CA ILE A 242 5.49 0.78 -12.25
C ILE A 242 4.91 -0.64 -12.11
N ARG A 243 4.27 -0.97 -10.98
CA ARG A 243 3.66 -2.30 -10.75
C ARG A 243 2.43 -2.60 -11.58
N GLU A 244 1.77 -1.59 -12.14
CA GLU A 244 0.65 -1.80 -13.06
C GLU A 244 1.09 -2.55 -14.33
N HIS A 245 2.38 -2.50 -14.68
CA HIS A 245 2.92 -3.25 -15.80
C HIS A 245 3.21 -4.72 -15.43
N LEU A 246 2.56 -5.67 -16.13
CA LEU A 246 2.57 -7.12 -15.82
C LEU A 246 3.97 -7.76 -15.68
N ILE A 247 4.99 -7.23 -16.36
CA ILE A 247 6.36 -7.71 -16.28
C ILE A 247 7.00 -7.46 -14.90
N VAL A 248 6.49 -6.48 -14.14
CA VAL A 248 7.01 -6.11 -12.82
C VAL A 248 6.18 -6.78 -11.74
N LYS A 249 6.80 -7.66 -10.96
CA LYS A 249 6.17 -8.26 -9.77
C LYS A 249 6.21 -7.32 -8.57
N GLN A 250 7.34 -6.65 -8.37
CA GLN A 250 7.56 -5.75 -7.25
C GLN A 250 8.65 -4.73 -7.61
N VAL A 251 8.58 -3.52 -7.04
CA VAL A 251 9.60 -2.48 -7.24
C VAL A 251 9.84 -1.75 -5.93
N ALA A 252 11.09 -1.40 -5.67
CA ALA A 252 11.48 -0.52 -4.60
C ALA A 252 12.13 0.73 -5.20
N VAL A 253 11.46 1.88 -5.05
CA VAL A 253 12.01 3.19 -5.36
C VAL A 253 12.82 3.66 -4.15
N ILE A 254 14.06 4.04 -4.41
CA ILE A 254 15.09 4.37 -3.43
C ILE A 254 15.80 5.67 -3.84
N GLY A 255 16.65 6.18 -2.96
CA GLY A 255 17.40 7.44 -3.20
C GLY A 255 17.44 8.40 -2.02
N HIS A 256 17.05 7.96 -0.82
CA HIS A 256 17.29 8.71 0.41
C HIS A 256 18.80 8.88 0.61
N ASP A 257 19.25 10.09 0.95
CA ASP A 257 20.66 10.49 1.04
C ASP A 257 21.47 10.24 -0.25
N ARG A 258 20.81 10.23 -1.41
CA ARG A 258 21.45 10.17 -2.73
C ARG A 258 21.08 11.38 -3.58
N PHE A 259 21.82 11.64 -4.65
CA PHE A 259 21.62 12.83 -5.49
C PHE A 259 20.38 12.77 -6.40
N CYS A 260 19.85 11.57 -6.68
CA CYS A 260 18.62 11.38 -7.45
C CYS A 260 17.88 10.09 -7.06
N THR A 261 16.65 9.97 -7.56
CA THR A 261 15.79 8.79 -7.38
C THR A 261 16.27 7.62 -8.25
N SER A 262 16.23 6.40 -7.70
CA SER A 262 16.50 5.16 -8.43
C SER A 262 15.50 4.05 -8.08
N ALA A 263 15.51 2.96 -8.84
CA ALA A 263 14.60 1.84 -8.63
C ALA A 263 15.27 0.46 -8.72
N ILE A 264 14.84 -0.46 -7.86
CA ILE A 264 15.17 -1.88 -7.94
C ILE A 264 13.92 -2.63 -8.37
N ILE A 265 14.02 -3.37 -9.47
CA ILE A 265 12.90 -4.06 -10.12
C ILE A 265 13.01 -5.56 -9.88
N GLN A 266 11.93 -6.16 -9.38
CA GLN A 266 11.76 -7.61 -9.33
C GLN A 266 10.76 -8.02 -10.43
N LEU A 267 11.18 -8.90 -11.32
CA LEU A 267 10.36 -9.37 -12.43
C LEU A 267 9.28 -10.37 -11.97
N ASN A 268 8.18 -10.37 -12.71
CA ASN A 268 7.25 -11.49 -12.76
C ASN A 268 7.81 -12.53 -13.73
N ILE A 269 8.30 -13.67 -13.22
CA ILE A 269 9.00 -14.69 -14.02
C ILE A 269 8.08 -15.27 -15.09
N ASP A 270 6.81 -15.53 -14.76
CA ASP A 270 5.85 -16.12 -15.68
C ASP A 270 5.57 -15.19 -16.87
N GLU A 271 5.48 -13.88 -16.61
CA GLU A 271 5.31 -12.88 -17.66
C GLU A 271 6.61 -12.64 -18.44
N ALA A 272 7.74 -12.50 -17.73
CA ALA A 272 9.05 -12.24 -18.34
C ALA A 272 9.48 -13.38 -19.27
N SER A 273 9.08 -14.63 -18.99
CA SER A 273 9.38 -15.79 -19.84
C SER A 273 8.77 -15.72 -21.25
N LYS A 274 7.77 -14.83 -21.46
CA LYS A 274 7.12 -14.61 -22.75
C LYS A 274 7.92 -13.68 -23.67
N TYR A 275 8.93 -12.99 -23.15
CA TYR A 275 9.73 -12.00 -23.87
C TYR A 275 11.17 -12.49 -24.09
N GLN A 276 11.82 -12.00 -25.15
CA GLN A 276 13.25 -12.22 -25.32
C GLN A 276 14.06 -11.39 -24.31
N LEU A 277 15.27 -11.84 -23.94
CA LEU A 277 16.12 -11.17 -22.94
C LEU A 277 16.39 -9.68 -23.25
N ASN A 278 16.54 -9.34 -24.53
CA ASN A 278 16.72 -7.97 -25.02
C ASN A 278 15.43 -7.12 -24.96
N GLU A 279 14.25 -7.74 -24.85
CA GLU A 279 12.97 -7.05 -24.77
C GLU A 279 12.53 -6.79 -23.33
N ILE A 280 12.97 -7.61 -22.37
CA ILE A 280 12.64 -7.45 -20.94
C ILE A 280 13.01 -6.05 -20.44
N ASP A 281 14.24 -5.59 -20.74
CA ASP A 281 14.70 -4.26 -20.34
C ASP A 281 13.82 -3.15 -20.92
N LYS A 282 13.41 -3.30 -22.18
CA LYS A 282 12.51 -2.35 -22.86
C LYS A 282 11.14 -2.29 -22.19
N GLN A 283 10.57 -3.44 -21.79
CA GLN A 283 9.28 -3.51 -21.09
C GLN A 283 9.36 -2.86 -19.70
N VAL A 284 10.43 -3.13 -18.95
CA VAL A 284 10.66 -2.48 -17.65
C VAL A 284 10.81 -0.97 -17.82
N TRP A 285 11.57 -0.52 -18.81
CA TRP A 285 11.72 0.90 -19.10
C TRP A 285 10.37 1.56 -19.47
N MET A 286 9.52 0.87 -20.22
CA MET A 286 8.17 1.37 -20.53
C MET A 286 7.32 1.58 -19.27
N ALA A 287 7.40 0.67 -18.29
CA ALA A 287 6.73 0.82 -17.00
C ALA A 287 7.26 2.04 -16.22
N ILE A 288 8.59 2.22 -16.19
CA ILE A 288 9.23 3.37 -15.55
C ILE A 288 8.87 4.68 -16.25
N GLU A 289 8.82 4.71 -17.58
CA GLU A 289 8.40 5.87 -18.34
C GLU A 289 6.97 6.30 -18.01
N ALA A 290 6.05 5.34 -17.85
CA ALA A 290 4.69 5.62 -17.45
C ALA A 290 4.63 6.33 -16.08
N ALA A 291 5.42 5.85 -15.10
CA ALA A 291 5.52 6.50 -13.80
C ALA A 291 6.20 7.88 -13.86
N ASN A 292 7.25 8.03 -14.69
CA ASN A 292 7.96 9.28 -14.89
C ASN A 292 7.09 10.39 -15.49
N ARG A 293 6.14 10.05 -16.36
CA ARG A 293 5.19 11.02 -16.96
C ARG A 293 4.33 11.71 -15.90
N ASN A 294 3.98 10.99 -14.84
CA ASN A 294 3.17 11.49 -13.72
C ASN A 294 4.01 12.06 -12.57
N SER A 295 5.35 12.01 -12.68
CA SER A 295 6.28 12.40 -11.62
C SER A 295 6.92 13.78 -11.89
N PRO A 296 7.15 14.60 -10.84
CA PRO A 296 7.96 15.81 -10.93
C PRO A 296 9.34 15.52 -11.52
N LYS A 297 9.93 16.47 -12.25
CA LYS A 297 11.23 16.27 -12.93
C LYS A 297 12.33 15.73 -12.01
N HIS A 298 12.41 16.20 -10.76
CA HIS A 298 13.41 15.78 -9.78
C HIS A 298 13.17 14.37 -9.20
N SER A 299 11.94 13.84 -9.32
CA SER A 299 11.55 12.51 -8.83
C SER A 299 11.60 11.43 -9.91
N ARG A 300 11.94 11.79 -11.15
CA ARG A 300 11.98 10.83 -12.26
C ARG A 300 13.17 9.89 -12.13
N ILE A 301 12.95 8.63 -12.46
CA ILE A 301 14.00 7.60 -12.52
C ILE A 301 14.65 7.67 -13.91
N LEU A 302 15.96 7.85 -13.95
CA LEU A 302 16.74 7.86 -15.19
C LEU A 302 16.99 6.44 -15.69
N LYS A 303 17.35 6.29 -16.96
CA LYS A 303 17.53 4.97 -17.59
C LYS A 303 18.70 4.20 -16.99
N GLU A 304 19.68 4.92 -16.49
CA GLU A 304 20.86 4.41 -15.81
C GLU A 304 20.61 4.18 -14.31
N MET A 305 19.46 4.63 -13.79
CA MET A 305 19.12 4.66 -12.37
C MET A 305 18.04 3.63 -12.01
N TYR A 306 17.97 2.53 -12.73
CA TYR A 306 17.27 1.35 -12.27
C TYR A 306 18.10 0.09 -12.49
N THR A 307 17.78 -0.95 -11.73
CA THR A 307 18.38 -2.26 -11.91
C THR A 307 17.33 -3.35 -11.79
N ILE A 308 17.47 -4.39 -12.60
CA ILE A 308 16.63 -5.59 -12.54
C ILE A 308 17.33 -6.60 -11.64
N LEU A 309 16.65 -7.05 -10.60
CA LEU A 309 17.19 -8.08 -9.72
C LEU A 309 17.39 -9.39 -10.48
N PRO A 310 18.47 -10.13 -10.19
CA PRO A 310 18.62 -11.50 -10.63
C PRO A 310 17.40 -12.36 -10.28
N MET A 311 17.07 -13.33 -11.13
CA MET A 311 15.85 -14.16 -11.00
C MET A 311 15.74 -14.93 -9.67
N ASN A 312 16.87 -15.12 -8.96
CA ASN A 312 16.94 -15.78 -7.65
C ASN A 312 16.88 -14.82 -6.45
N LYS A 313 16.72 -13.51 -6.68
CA LYS A 313 16.65 -12.48 -5.64
C LYS A 313 15.24 -11.87 -5.59
N TYR A 314 14.79 -11.52 -4.40
CA TYR A 314 13.44 -11.03 -4.16
C TYR A 314 13.48 -9.77 -3.28
N LEU A 315 12.60 -8.81 -3.51
CA LEU A 315 12.50 -7.63 -2.66
C LEU A 315 11.82 -8.01 -1.33
N PRO A 316 12.47 -7.76 -0.18
CA PRO A 316 11.84 -7.92 1.12
C PRO A 316 10.53 -7.11 1.23
N VAL A 317 9.45 -7.83 1.48
CA VAL A 317 8.13 -7.27 1.76
C VAL A 317 7.67 -7.67 3.16
N THR A 318 6.89 -6.81 3.80
CA THR A 318 6.09 -7.19 4.97
C THR A 318 5.06 -8.25 4.57
N ASP A 319 4.49 -8.98 5.52
CA ASP A 319 3.40 -9.92 5.19
C ASP A 319 2.10 -9.23 4.69
N LYS A 320 2.06 -7.89 4.62
CA LYS A 320 1.04 -7.11 3.88
C LYS A 320 1.41 -6.81 2.42
N GLY A 321 2.57 -7.27 1.94
CA GLY A 321 3.09 -6.98 0.60
C GLY A 321 3.81 -5.63 0.47
N ASN A 322 3.88 -4.81 1.53
CA ASN A 322 4.59 -3.53 1.49
C ASN A 322 6.11 -3.72 1.46
N ILE A 323 6.80 -2.91 0.65
CA ILE A 323 8.26 -2.85 0.57
C ILE A 323 8.90 -2.51 1.93
N MET A 324 9.86 -3.34 2.36
CA MET A 324 10.68 -3.07 3.55
C MET A 324 11.95 -2.29 3.15
N ARG A 325 11.79 -1.03 2.73
CA ARG A 325 12.86 -0.22 2.11
C ARG A 325 14.17 -0.19 2.89
N LYS A 326 14.14 -0.03 4.22
CA LYS A 326 15.37 -0.06 5.05
C LYS A 326 16.10 -1.40 5.00
N LYS A 327 15.37 -2.51 4.92
CA LYS A 327 15.97 -3.85 4.76
C LYS A 327 16.57 -4.01 3.36
N ILE A 328 15.89 -3.51 2.32
CA ILE A 328 16.41 -3.48 0.94
C ILE A 328 17.70 -2.68 0.83
N LEU A 329 17.76 -1.51 1.46
CA LEU A 329 18.95 -0.66 1.45
C LEU A 329 20.18 -1.37 2.04
N VAL A 330 19.97 -2.23 3.04
CA VAL A 330 21.04 -3.05 3.65
C VAL A 330 21.35 -4.30 2.80
N GLU A 331 20.32 -5.03 2.38
CA GLU A 331 20.47 -6.33 1.68
C GLU A 331 21.05 -6.17 0.27
N TYR A 332 20.78 -5.04 -0.39
CA TYR A 332 21.24 -4.74 -1.74
C TYR A 332 22.19 -3.54 -1.77
N GLU A 333 22.84 -3.22 -0.66
CA GLU A 333 23.76 -2.09 -0.53
C GLU A 333 24.80 -2.05 -1.66
N ASP A 334 25.45 -3.18 -1.95
CA ASP A 334 26.46 -3.29 -3.01
C ASP A 334 25.89 -2.94 -4.38
N ILE A 335 24.72 -3.50 -4.74
CA ILE A 335 24.07 -3.26 -6.03
C ILE A 335 23.69 -1.78 -6.17
N ILE A 336 23.19 -1.18 -5.08
CA ILE A 336 22.78 0.22 -5.04
C ILE A 336 24.00 1.12 -5.21
N ASN A 337 25.06 0.88 -4.44
CA ASN A 337 26.30 1.66 -4.51
C ASN A 337 26.93 1.56 -5.90
N ASP A 338 27.01 0.36 -6.48
CA ASP A 338 27.53 0.15 -7.83
C ASP A 338 26.74 0.94 -8.90
N MET A 339 25.40 0.95 -8.81
CA MET A 339 24.55 1.70 -9.72
C MET A 339 24.83 3.22 -9.63
N TYR A 340 24.86 3.77 -8.41
CA TYR A 340 25.15 5.19 -8.19
C TYR A 340 26.59 5.56 -8.61
N ASN A 341 27.57 4.70 -8.36
CA ASN A 341 28.97 4.93 -8.75
C ASN A 341 29.14 4.92 -10.28
N LYS A 342 28.52 3.95 -10.97
CA LYS A 342 28.53 3.89 -12.45
C LYS A 342 27.91 5.14 -13.06
N PHE A 343 26.81 5.61 -12.49
CA PHE A 343 26.17 6.83 -12.95
C PHE A 343 27.10 8.05 -12.84
N LEU A 344 27.73 8.24 -11.67
CA LEU A 344 28.64 9.37 -11.45
C LEU A 344 29.84 9.33 -12.40
N ASN A 345 30.47 8.16 -12.57
CA ASN A 345 31.61 8.01 -13.47
C ASN A 345 31.24 8.29 -14.94
N ASN A 346 30.05 7.86 -15.39
CA ASN A 346 29.58 8.14 -16.75
C ASN A 346 29.28 9.63 -16.98
N VAL A 347 28.84 10.37 -15.96
CA VAL A 347 28.60 11.82 -16.04
C VAL A 347 29.92 12.59 -16.19
N ASP A 348 30.97 12.17 -15.48
CA ASP A 348 32.29 12.79 -15.56
C ASP A 348 32.97 12.57 -16.93
N GLU A 349 32.81 11.39 -17.53
CA GLU A 349 33.33 11.09 -18.87
C GLU A 349 32.63 11.92 -19.97
N HIS A 350 31.31 12.14 -19.86
CA HIS A 350 30.57 12.97 -20.80
C HIS A 350 30.89 14.47 -20.68
N GLN A 351 31.21 14.97 -19.47
CA GLN A 351 31.67 16.35 -19.28
C GLN A 351 33.09 16.57 -19.81
N GLN A 352 33.96 15.57 -19.78
CA GLN A 352 35.30 15.64 -20.36
C GLN A 352 35.29 15.61 -21.90
N GLN A 353 34.33 14.92 -22.53
CA GLN A 353 34.21 14.84 -23.99
C GLN A 353 33.50 16.04 -24.64
N SER A 354 32.75 16.84 -23.87
CA SER A 354 32.04 18.03 -24.37
C SER A 354 32.79 19.35 -24.09
N GLY A 355 33.98 19.27 -23.49
CA GLY A 355 34.89 20.38 -23.17
C GLY A 355 36.09 20.55 -24.12
N THR A 356 36.09 19.88 -25.28
CA THR A 356 37.02 20.08 -26.40
C THR A 356 36.26 20.52 -27.63
#